data_AF-A0A084UCR2-F1
#
_entry.id   AF-A0A084UCR2-F1
#
_cell.length_a   1.000
_cell.length_b   1.000
_cell.length_c   1.000
_cell.angle_alpha   90.00
_cell.angle_beta   90.00
_cell.angle_gamma   90.00
#
_symmetry.space_group_name_H-M   'P 1'
#
loop_
_entity.id
_entity.type
_entity.pdbx_description
1 polymer ?
#
loop_
_entity_poly.entity_id
_entity_poly.type
_entity_poly.pdbx_seq_one_letter_code
_entity_poly.pdbx_strand_id
1 'polypeptide(L)'
;MRGLWRTPIQLTENLLSSYGALAGALLLCLFTLVATAVAWFVPLANWDMFAYVATALEDRFSDIQMLHQAAYQAVAERVEDGDFLVLTQDRDYRIRQYADPAAFATMLGFYRVKLLYVELATLLSGLMHPVDALRLISTASAALYGLLVIFWAWQRQSLKLAPLILALLVLAAIAPTARFAVPDLMASVFVLAACLAFLRRADLLAALCLLLAFFTRPDHLAFLAVLATLALFMKREGLWLAAAALIAFASYFLLTGAADHPGWWVQIWFTHIEYVETLEGFSPAFSVIAYMRVIIQVLVRWLVEETWAAILLVELFALWVLRLHGSLFMGRERLLLAALVSTIAAKFFVMPMHETRFHLAYIVPIGLILIDVAARSFRPAIAHMQKPRS
;
A
#
# COMPACT_ATOMS: atom_id res chain seq x y z
N MET A 1 -48.54 36.80 -3.52
CA MET A 1 -47.72 36.88 -2.28
C MET A 1 -47.23 35.49 -1.83
N ARG A 2 -46.44 34.78 -2.65
CA ARG A 2 -45.83 33.48 -2.31
C ARG A 2 -44.31 33.52 -2.58
N GLY A 3 -43.64 34.54 -2.03
CA GLY A 3 -42.25 34.87 -2.41
C GLY A 3 -41.26 35.09 -1.26
N LEU A 4 -41.65 34.90 0.01
CA LEU A 4 -40.84 35.38 1.14
C LEU A 4 -40.40 34.30 2.15
N TRP A 5 -40.65 33.02 1.87
CA TRP A 5 -40.23 31.89 2.73
C TRP A 5 -39.10 31.06 2.10
N ARG A 6 -38.11 31.70 1.45
CA ARG A 6 -36.80 31.06 1.28
C ARG A 6 -36.16 31.05 2.66
N THR A 7 -36.32 29.93 3.37
CA THR A 7 -36.00 29.77 4.78
C THR A 7 -34.48 29.82 5.03
N PRO A 8 -34.03 30.28 6.21
CA PRO A 8 -32.62 30.25 6.63
C PRO A 8 -31.98 28.85 6.59
N ILE A 9 -32.77 27.78 6.51
CA ILE A 9 -32.35 26.38 6.37
C ILE A 9 -31.65 26.10 5.02
N GLN A 10 -32.09 26.72 3.92
CA GLN A 10 -31.42 26.56 2.62
C GLN A 10 -30.11 27.35 2.54
N LEU A 11 -30.01 28.46 3.28
CA LEU A 11 -28.77 29.23 3.41
C LEU A 11 -27.75 28.48 4.26
N THR A 12 -28.16 27.86 5.37
CA THR A 12 -27.27 27.01 6.17
C THR A 12 -26.84 25.75 5.43
N GLU A 13 -27.69 25.09 4.62
CA GLU A 13 -27.28 23.96 3.78
C GLU A 13 -26.27 24.34 2.68
N ASN A 14 -26.41 25.51 2.06
CA ASN A 14 -25.47 26.00 1.04
C ASN A 14 -24.14 26.51 1.63
N LEU A 15 -24.19 27.11 2.82
CA LEU A 15 -22.99 27.52 3.57
C LEU A 15 -22.27 26.29 4.15
N LEU A 16 -22.98 25.35 4.80
CA LEU A 16 -22.41 24.10 5.31
C LEU A 16 -21.83 23.22 4.19
N SER A 17 -22.43 23.21 3.00
CA SER A 17 -21.89 22.45 1.86
C SER A 17 -20.63 23.08 1.25
N SER A 18 -20.55 24.41 1.18
CA SER A 18 -19.36 25.11 0.64
C SER A 18 -18.21 25.14 1.65
N TYR A 19 -18.48 25.47 2.91
CA TYR A 19 -17.48 25.45 3.98
C TYR A 19 -17.07 24.03 4.38
N GLY A 20 -17.97 23.04 4.25
CA GLY A 20 -17.66 21.64 4.57
C GLY A 20 -16.61 21.03 3.62
N ALA A 21 -16.65 21.38 2.33
CA ALA A 21 -15.64 20.92 1.38
C ALA A 21 -14.27 21.58 1.63
N LEU A 22 -14.24 22.89 1.92
CA LEU A 22 -13.01 23.61 2.27
C LEU A 22 -12.42 23.09 3.58
N ALA A 23 -13.22 22.98 4.64
CA ALA A 23 -12.79 22.42 5.92
C ALA A 23 -12.28 20.98 5.76
N GLY A 24 -12.95 20.17 4.95
CA GLY A 24 -12.50 18.82 4.66
C GLY A 24 -11.18 18.77 3.89
N ALA A 25 -10.97 19.66 2.92
CA ALA A 25 -9.70 19.79 2.22
C ALA A 25 -8.58 20.20 3.18
N LEU A 26 -8.81 21.21 4.04
CA LEU A 26 -7.85 21.65 5.05
C LEU A 26 -7.49 20.53 6.03
N LEU A 27 -8.47 19.75 6.47
CA LEU A 27 -8.27 18.61 7.36
C LEU A 27 -7.36 17.54 6.73
N LEU A 28 -7.63 17.17 5.48
CA LEU A 28 -6.81 16.19 4.77
C LEU A 28 -5.41 16.73 4.42
N CYS A 29 -5.29 18.02 4.09
CA CYS A 29 -4.01 18.70 3.92
C CYS A 29 -3.18 18.66 5.21
N LEU A 30 -3.79 18.97 6.35
CA LEU A 30 -3.13 18.92 7.65
C LEU A 30 -2.66 17.50 7.98
N PHE A 31 -3.52 16.50 7.81
CA PHE A 31 -3.12 15.10 8.00
C PHE A 31 -1.95 14.70 7.09
N THR A 32 -2.02 15.07 5.80
CA THR A 32 -0.95 14.77 4.83
C THR A 32 0.36 15.43 5.24
N LEU A 33 0.32 16.71 5.65
CA LEU A 33 1.49 17.44 6.13
C LEU A 33 2.09 16.78 7.37
N VAL A 34 1.25 16.41 8.35
CA VAL A 34 1.69 15.73 9.59
C VAL A 34 2.29 14.37 9.27
N ALA A 35 1.65 13.55 8.44
CA ALA A 35 2.17 12.24 8.05
C ALA A 35 3.52 12.35 7.32
N THR A 36 3.65 13.33 6.43
CA THR A 36 4.90 13.61 5.69
C THR A 36 6.00 14.10 6.65
N ALA A 37 5.67 15.02 7.55
CA ALA A 37 6.62 15.53 8.54
C ALA A 37 7.10 14.41 9.49
N VAL A 38 6.18 13.58 9.98
CA VAL A 38 6.50 12.45 10.86
C VAL A 38 7.37 11.42 10.14
N ALA A 39 7.13 11.15 8.85
CA ALA A 39 7.97 10.25 8.05
C ALA A 39 9.44 10.71 7.97
N TRP A 40 9.67 12.03 7.89
CA TRP A 40 11.01 12.60 7.78
C TRP A 40 11.68 12.82 9.13
N PHE A 41 10.97 13.45 10.08
CA PHE A 41 11.53 13.90 11.36
C PHE A 41 11.47 12.84 12.47
N VAL A 42 10.57 11.85 12.36
CA VAL A 42 10.43 10.79 13.37
C VAL A 42 10.39 9.40 12.69
N PRO A 43 11.39 9.05 11.86
CA PRO A 43 11.45 7.76 11.18
C PRO A 43 11.57 6.62 12.20
N LEU A 44 11.14 5.41 11.82
CA LEU A 44 11.34 4.20 12.61
C LEU A 44 12.48 3.38 12.04
N ALA A 45 13.41 2.99 12.89
CA ALA A 45 14.49 2.09 12.51
C ALA A 45 13.95 0.65 12.37
N ASN A 46 14.24 0.00 11.24
CA ASN A 46 13.87 -1.39 11.01
C ASN A 46 14.98 -2.13 10.27
N TRP A 47 15.06 -3.45 10.46
CA TRP A 47 16.18 -4.25 9.95
C TRP A 47 16.29 -4.22 8.41
N ASP A 48 15.17 -4.08 7.70
CA ASP A 48 15.17 -3.99 6.23
C ASP A 48 16.03 -2.84 5.71
N MET A 49 16.30 -1.81 6.51
CA MET A 49 17.17 -0.69 6.13
C MET A 49 18.57 -1.17 5.72
N PHE A 50 19.16 -2.15 6.42
CA PHE A 50 20.49 -2.67 6.04
C PHE A 50 20.46 -3.30 4.66
N ALA A 51 19.46 -4.17 4.41
CA ALA A 51 19.36 -4.87 3.14
C ALA A 51 19.00 -3.93 1.98
N TYR A 52 18.12 -2.94 2.19
CA TYR A 52 17.82 -1.94 1.17
C TYR A 52 19.00 -0.98 0.91
N VAL A 53 19.73 -0.56 1.95
CA VAL A 53 20.94 0.25 1.76
C VAL A 53 22.01 -0.57 1.04
N ALA A 54 22.24 -1.82 1.42
CA ALA A 54 23.19 -2.70 0.74
C ALA A 54 22.81 -2.86 -0.74
N THR A 55 21.58 -3.28 -1.04
CA THR A 55 21.11 -3.43 -2.44
C THR A 55 21.23 -2.13 -3.26
N ALA A 56 21.00 -0.97 -2.63
CA ALA A 56 21.18 0.33 -3.30
C ALA A 56 22.65 0.75 -3.54
N LEU A 57 23.61 0.04 -2.95
CA LEU A 57 25.05 0.31 -3.04
C LEU A 57 25.81 -0.81 -3.78
N GLU A 58 25.12 -1.87 -4.23
CA GLU A 58 25.75 -3.05 -4.85
C GLU A 58 26.58 -2.70 -6.09
N ASP A 59 26.23 -1.64 -6.82
CA ASP A 59 26.97 -1.18 -8.00
C ASP A 59 28.33 -0.52 -7.65
N ARG A 60 28.55 -0.15 -6.39
CA ARG A 60 29.76 0.54 -5.91
C ARG A 60 30.79 -0.38 -5.27
N PHE A 61 30.39 -1.58 -4.87
CA PHE A 61 31.24 -2.51 -4.12
C PHE A 61 31.19 -3.90 -4.75
N SER A 62 32.32 -4.35 -5.29
CA SER A 62 32.47 -5.72 -5.80
C SER A 62 32.76 -6.75 -4.71
N ASP A 63 33.22 -6.30 -3.54
CA ASP A 63 33.51 -7.16 -2.38
C ASP A 63 32.34 -7.11 -1.39
N ILE A 64 31.80 -8.29 -1.06
CA ILE A 64 30.71 -8.48 -0.11
C ILE A 64 31.07 -7.92 1.27
N GLN A 65 32.33 -8.05 1.69
CA GLN A 65 32.76 -7.53 2.99
C GLN A 65 32.70 -6.00 3.03
N MET A 66 33.17 -5.33 1.97
CA MET A 66 33.08 -3.87 1.86
C MET A 66 31.63 -3.39 1.77
N LEU A 67 30.79 -4.08 1.00
CA LEU A 67 29.36 -3.75 0.87
C LEU A 67 28.65 -3.84 2.22
N HIS A 68 28.89 -4.93 2.96
CA HIS A 68 28.35 -5.16 4.29
C HIS A 68 28.76 -4.04 5.25
N GLN A 69 30.06 -3.74 5.35
CA GLN A 69 30.57 -2.69 6.21
C GLN A 69 29.96 -1.32 5.86
N ALA A 70 29.89 -0.98 4.56
CA ALA A 70 29.31 0.27 4.10
C ALA A 70 27.82 0.39 4.47
N ALA A 71 27.04 -0.68 4.30
CA ALA A 71 25.62 -0.68 4.64
C ALA A 71 25.37 -0.54 6.14
N TYR A 72 26.10 -1.28 6.96
CA TYR A 72 25.98 -1.19 8.42
C TYR A 72 26.46 0.14 8.97
N GLN A 73 27.57 0.68 8.44
CA GLN A 73 28.06 2.01 8.82
C GLN A 73 27.06 3.11 8.46
N ALA A 74 26.51 3.10 7.24
CA ALA A 74 25.52 4.08 6.82
C ALA A 74 24.29 4.08 7.74
N VAL A 75 23.80 2.89 8.14
CA VAL A 75 22.68 2.82 9.10
C VAL A 75 23.10 3.34 10.48
N ALA A 76 24.27 2.94 10.99
CA ALA A 76 24.79 3.38 12.29
C ALA A 76 24.91 4.91 12.40
N GLU A 77 25.29 5.58 11.31
CA GLU A 77 25.43 7.04 11.28
C GLU A 77 24.09 7.78 11.45
N ARG A 78 22.94 7.13 11.21
CA ARG A 78 21.62 7.78 11.09
C ARG A 78 20.54 7.27 12.02
N VAL A 79 20.80 6.24 12.81
CA VAL A 79 19.88 5.71 13.82
C VAL A 79 20.47 5.96 15.21
N GLU A 80 19.63 5.96 16.24
CA GLU A 80 20.11 6.08 17.62
C GLU A 80 20.90 4.83 18.02
N ASP A 81 21.89 4.97 18.92
CA ASP A 81 22.72 3.85 19.37
C ASP A 81 21.90 2.69 19.94
N GLY A 82 20.81 3.00 20.65
CA GLY A 82 19.89 2.00 21.19
C GLY A 82 19.16 1.22 20.09
N ASP A 83 18.70 1.90 19.04
CA ASP A 83 18.09 1.26 17.87
C ASP A 83 19.11 0.41 17.12
N PHE A 84 20.33 0.91 16.93
CA PHE A 84 21.40 0.14 16.29
C PHE A 84 21.72 -1.15 17.06
N LEU A 85 21.79 -1.07 18.39
CA LEU A 85 22.01 -2.22 19.25
C LEU A 85 20.87 -3.25 19.10
N VAL A 86 19.61 -2.83 19.15
CA VAL A 86 18.46 -3.73 18.95
C VAL A 86 18.51 -4.37 17.56
N LEU A 87 18.83 -3.58 16.54
CA LEU A 87 18.88 -4.04 15.16
C LEU A 87 20.04 -5.00 14.86
N THR A 88 21.08 -5.04 15.70
CA THR A 88 22.26 -5.90 15.49
C THR A 88 22.42 -7.00 16.54
N GLN A 89 21.83 -6.86 17.72
CA GLN A 89 22.10 -7.73 18.88
C GLN A 89 20.86 -8.37 19.54
N ASP A 90 19.63 -8.09 19.09
CA ASP A 90 18.43 -8.56 19.83
C ASP A 90 18.11 -10.06 19.70
N ARG A 91 18.69 -10.76 18.70
CA ARG A 91 18.44 -12.19 18.42
C ARG A 91 19.56 -12.79 17.57
N ASP A 92 19.74 -14.10 17.64
CA ASP A 92 20.81 -14.86 16.96
C ASP A 92 20.91 -14.53 15.46
N TYR A 93 19.78 -14.45 14.77
CA TYR A 93 19.71 -14.02 13.37
C TYR A 93 20.43 -12.69 13.11
N ARG A 94 20.12 -11.65 13.89
CA ARG A 94 20.69 -10.29 13.70
C ARG A 94 22.16 -10.23 14.09
N ILE A 95 22.54 -10.93 15.17
CA ILE A 95 23.94 -11.07 15.58
C ILE A 95 24.73 -11.69 14.44
N ARG A 96 24.21 -12.77 13.84
CA ARG A 96 24.84 -13.44 12.70
C ARG A 96 24.94 -12.52 11.48
N GLN A 97 23.85 -11.84 11.10
CA GLN A 97 23.87 -10.93 9.94
C GLN A 97 24.88 -9.78 10.13
N TYR A 98 25.03 -9.30 11.36
CA TYR A 98 26.00 -8.25 11.67
C TYR A 98 27.45 -8.76 11.67
N ALA A 99 27.70 -9.96 12.17
CA ALA A 99 29.06 -10.50 12.30
C ALA A 99 29.60 -11.14 11.01
N ASP A 100 28.73 -11.67 10.15
CA ASP A 100 29.12 -12.43 8.97
C ASP A 100 28.56 -11.83 7.66
N PRO A 101 29.42 -11.18 6.84
CA PRO A 101 29.04 -10.63 5.55
C PRO A 101 28.45 -11.65 4.56
N ALA A 102 28.90 -12.90 4.58
CA ALA A 102 28.39 -13.94 3.68
C ALA A 102 26.97 -14.34 4.06
N ALA A 103 26.69 -14.49 5.36
CA ALA A 103 25.33 -14.74 5.84
C ALA A 103 24.36 -13.62 5.43
N PHE A 104 24.78 -12.36 5.63
CA PHE A 104 24.02 -11.18 5.21
C PHE A 104 23.73 -11.15 3.71
N ALA A 105 24.74 -11.46 2.87
CA ALA A 105 24.58 -11.48 1.42
C ALA A 105 23.48 -12.45 0.95
N THR A 106 23.27 -13.57 1.66
CA THR A 106 22.20 -14.52 1.32
C THR A 106 20.79 -13.91 1.45
N MET A 107 20.62 -12.88 2.27
CA MET A 107 19.32 -12.23 2.49
C MET A 107 18.95 -11.23 1.37
N LEU A 108 19.94 -10.74 0.60
CA LEU A 108 19.75 -9.65 -0.37
C LEU A 108 18.77 -10.01 -1.50
N GLY A 109 18.64 -11.29 -1.84
CA GLY A 109 17.70 -11.75 -2.87
C GLY A 109 16.23 -11.43 -2.55
N PHE A 110 15.86 -11.33 -1.27
CA PHE A 110 14.53 -10.85 -0.88
C PHE A 110 14.28 -9.39 -1.25
N TYR A 111 15.32 -8.57 -1.39
CA TYR A 111 15.24 -7.11 -1.54
C TYR A 111 15.46 -6.68 -2.99
N ARG A 112 16.38 -7.32 -3.71
CA ARG A 112 16.69 -7.05 -5.14
C ARG A 112 15.47 -7.14 -6.06
N VAL A 113 14.49 -7.99 -5.73
CA VAL A 113 13.25 -8.14 -6.55
C VAL A 113 12.36 -6.88 -6.59
N LYS A 114 12.55 -5.90 -5.69
CA LYS A 114 11.80 -4.63 -5.68
C LYS A 114 12.47 -3.59 -6.57
N LEU A 115 12.62 -3.93 -7.85
CA LEU A 115 13.41 -3.18 -8.84
C LEU A 115 13.22 -1.66 -8.76
N LEU A 116 11.98 -1.17 -8.88
CA LEU A 116 11.74 0.29 -8.91
C LEU A 116 12.13 0.98 -7.60
N TYR A 117 11.93 0.31 -6.46
CA TYR A 117 12.31 0.85 -5.16
C TYR A 117 13.84 0.92 -4.99
N VAL A 118 14.52 -0.16 -5.36
CA VAL A 118 15.99 -0.28 -5.25
C VAL A 118 16.69 0.67 -6.23
N GLU A 119 16.24 0.77 -7.48
CA GLU A 119 16.82 1.68 -8.47
C GLU A 119 16.64 3.15 -8.08
N LEU A 120 15.47 3.51 -7.53
CA LEU A 120 15.24 4.85 -7.02
C LEU A 120 16.13 5.16 -5.81
N ALA A 121 16.31 4.20 -4.91
CA ALA A 121 17.23 4.33 -3.78
C ALA A 121 18.70 4.47 -4.25
N THR A 122 19.11 3.69 -5.25
CA THR A 122 20.44 3.73 -5.86
C THR A 122 20.73 5.10 -6.46
N LEU A 123 19.81 5.61 -7.28
CA LEU A 123 19.91 6.94 -7.87
C LEU A 123 20.03 8.04 -6.81
N LEU A 124 19.15 8.02 -5.80
CA LEU A 124 19.13 9.04 -4.75
C LEU A 124 20.37 8.95 -3.84
N SER A 125 20.86 7.74 -3.56
CA SER A 125 22.09 7.55 -2.76
C SER A 125 23.36 8.04 -3.47
N GLY A 126 23.29 8.35 -4.77
CA GLY A 126 24.35 9.06 -5.50
C GLY A 126 24.38 10.56 -5.20
N LEU A 127 23.29 11.11 -4.65
CA LEU A 127 23.10 12.55 -4.37
C LEU A 127 23.05 12.85 -2.88
N MET A 128 22.68 11.89 -2.05
CA MET A 128 22.55 12.04 -0.59
C MET A 128 22.94 10.76 0.13
N HIS A 129 22.96 10.82 1.45
CA HIS A 129 23.24 9.65 2.28
C HIS A 129 22.23 8.51 2.03
N PRO A 130 22.63 7.23 1.93
CA PRO A 130 21.75 6.13 1.53
C PRO A 130 20.50 5.96 2.40
N VAL A 131 20.63 6.14 3.72
CA VAL A 131 19.47 6.10 4.63
C VAL A 131 18.50 7.27 4.38
N ASP A 132 19.01 8.46 4.03
CA ASP A 132 18.15 9.59 3.69
C ASP A 132 17.44 9.39 2.37
N ALA A 133 18.09 8.71 1.41
CA ALA A 133 17.44 8.32 0.17
C ALA A 133 16.20 7.46 0.43
N LEU A 134 16.31 6.42 1.29
CA LEU A 134 15.16 5.59 1.66
C LEU A 134 14.08 6.41 2.40
N ARG A 135 14.48 7.27 3.35
CA ARG A 135 13.55 8.16 4.07
C ARG A 135 12.83 9.13 3.14
N LEU A 136 13.53 9.67 2.14
CA LEU A 136 12.96 10.57 1.15
C LEU A 136 11.92 9.85 0.30
N ILE A 137 12.17 8.61 -0.11
CA ILE A 137 11.20 7.80 -0.85
C ILE A 137 9.93 7.60 -0.01
N SER A 138 10.05 7.20 1.25
CA SER A 138 8.89 7.03 2.14
C SER A 138 8.15 8.36 2.38
N THR A 139 8.88 9.45 2.59
CA THR A 139 8.32 10.80 2.82
C THR A 139 7.57 11.31 1.59
N ALA A 140 8.19 11.20 0.40
CA ALA A 140 7.57 11.56 -0.86
C ALA A 140 6.34 10.70 -1.14
N SER A 141 6.40 9.40 -0.82
CA SER A 141 5.25 8.49 -0.96
C SER A 141 4.09 8.90 -0.04
N ALA A 142 4.36 9.31 1.20
CA ALA A 142 3.34 9.82 2.11
C ALA A 142 2.66 11.09 1.59
N ALA A 143 3.45 12.05 1.10
CA ALA A 143 2.94 13.27 0.50
C ALA A 143 2.09 12.98 -0.74
N LEU A 144 2.60 12.18 -1.68
CA LEU A 144 1.89 11.80 -2.90
C LEU A 144 0.61 11.02 -2.60
N TYR A 145 0.64 10.10 -1.62
CA TYR A 145 -0.53 9.34 -1.22
C TYR A 145 -1.63 10.26 -0.67
N GLY A 146 -1.28 11.17 0.24
CA GLY A 146 -2.23 12.14 0.79
C GLY A 146 -2.80 13.09 -0.29
N LEU A 147 -1.96 13.57 -1.20
CA LEU A 147 -2.39 14.38 -2.34
C LEU A 147 -3.35 13.62 -3.27
N LEU A 148 -3.10 12.33 -3.53
CA LEU A 148 -3.99 11.49 -4.31
C LEU A 148 -5.34 11.28 -3.61
N VAL A 149 -5.36 11.10 -2.29
CA VAL A 149 -6.61 11.00 -1.52
C VAL A 149 -7.40 12.31 -1.56
N ILE A 150 -6.73 13.45 -1.41
CA ILE A 150 -7.37 14.78 -1.54
C ILE A 150 -7.95 14.96 -2.95
N PHE A 151 -7.15 14.64 -3.98
CA PHE A 151 -7.57 14.73 -5.37
C PHE A 151 -8.74 13.79 -5.67
N TRP A 152 -8.72 12.57 -5.14
CA TRP A 152 -9.84 11.62 -5.20
C TRP A 152 -11.10 12.25 -4.60
N ALA A 153 -11.02 12.70 -3.35
CA ALA A 153 -12.16 13.27 -2.63
C ALA A 153 -12.73 14.52 -3.33
N TRP A 154 -11.87 15.36 -3.90
CA TRP A 154 -12.27 16.52 -4.68
C TRP A 154 -13.00 16.13 -5.97
N GLN A 155 -12.40 15.26 -6.78
CA GLN A 155 -12.99 14.78 -8.04
C GLN A 155 -14.35 14.11 -7.82
N ARG A 156 -14.50 13.43 -6.69
CA ARG A 156 -15.68 12.64 -6.35
C ARG A 156 -16.69 13.39 -5.49
N GLN A 157 -16.42 14.67 -5.20
CA GLN A 157 -17.29 15.56 -4.43
C GLN A 157 -17.59 15.01 -3.03
N SER A 158 -16.62 14.31 -2.44
CA SER A 158 -16.67 13.68 -1.12
C SER A 158 -15.79 14.38 -0.08
N LEU A 159 -15.20 15.55 -0.39
CA LEU A 159 -14.43 16.36 0.57
C LEU A 159 -15.18 16.68 1.87
N LYS A 160 -16.51 16.87 1.81
CA LYS A 160 -17.34 17.07 3.01
C LYS A 160 -17.39 15.86 3.96
N LEU A 161 -16.99 14.68 3.48
CA LEU A 161 -16.84 13.45 4.25
C LEU A 161 -15.38 13.21 4.68
N ALA A 162 -14.53 14.23 4.60
CA ALA A 162 -13.13 14.16 5.03
C ALA A 162 -12.92 13.59 6.44
N PRO A 163 -13.80 13.80 7.45
CA PRO A 163 -13.62 13.14 8.75
C PRO A 163 -13.66 11.61 8.66
N LEU A 164 -14.52 11.05 7.80
CA LEU A 164 -14.60 9.60 7.58
C LEU A 164 -13.40 9.10 6.77
N ILE A 165 -12.94 9.88 5.78
CA ILE A 165 -11.71 9.59 5.04
C ILE A 165 -10.50 9.60 5.99
N LEU A 166 -10.39 10.60 6.85
CA LEU A 166 -9.32 10.72 7.84
C LEU A 166 -9.34 9.52 8.81
N ALA A 167 -10.51 9.13 9.32
CA ALA A 167 -10.63 7.96 10.16
C ALA A 167 -10.14 6.70 9.45
N LEU A 168 -10.50 6.51 8.17
CA LEU A 168 -9.98 5.43 7.33
C LEU A 168 -8.45 5.48 7.21
N LEU A 169 -7.85 6.64 6.92
CA LEU A 169 -6.38 6.77 6.78
C LEU A 169 -5.63 6.51 8.09
N VAL A 170 -6.18 6.95 9.22
CA VAL A 170 -5.61 6.70 10.55
C VAL A 170 -5.68 5.21 10.89
N LEU A 171 -6.86 4.60 10.72
CA LEU A 171 -7.06 3.18 11.00
C LEU A 171 -6.23 2.29 10.07
N ALA A 172 -6.08 2.67 8.80
CA ALA A 172 -5.23 1.98 7.82
C ALA A 172 -3.72 2.20 8.06
N ALA A 173 -3.34 2.85 9.17
CA ALA A 173 -1.97 3.06 9.60
C ALA A 173 -1.08 3.74 8.54
N ILE A 174 -1.61 4.70 7.77
CA ILE A 174 -0.84 5.41 6.73
C ILE A 174 0.37 6.15 7.33
N ALA A 175 0.15 6.94 8.38
CA ALA A 175 1.23 7.70 9.01
C ALA A 175 2.28 6.79 9.70
N PRO A 176 1.89 5.76 10.49
CA PRO A 176 2.85 4.78 10.98
C PRO A 176 3.65 4.08 9.87
N THR A 177 3.00 3.66 8.78
CA THR A 177 3.67 3.00 7.64
C THR A 177 4.69 3.92 6.98
N ALA A 178 4.39 5.21 6.86
CA ALA A 178 5.28 6.20 6.26
C ALA A 178 6.62 6.37 7.01
N ARG A 179 6.66 6.01 8.30
CA ARG A 179 7.88 6.09 9.13
C ARG A 179 8.88 4.99 8.80
N PHE A 180 8.44 3.90 8.19
CA PHE A 180 9.31 2.81 7.78
C PHE A 180 9.92 3.10 6.40
N ALA A 181 11.21 2.83 6.26
CA ALA A 181 11.96 2.93 5.02
C ALA A 181 11.75 1.65 4.17
N VAL A 182 10.53 1.46 3.68
CA VAL A 182 10.08 0.24 2.97
C VAL A 182 9.20 0.57 1.75
N PRO A 183 9.08 -0.31 0.75
CA PRO A 183 8.36 -0.04 -0.50
C PRO A 183 6.83 0.05 -0.39
N ASP A 184 6.25 -0.32 0.74
CA ASP A 184 4.80 -0.52 0.92
C ASP A 184 3.96 0.70 0.54
N LEU A 185 4.33 1.87 1.08
CA LEU A 185 3.60 3.11 0.83
C LEU A 185 3.79 3.60 -0.61
N MET A 186 4.99 3.44 -1.17
CA MET A 186 5.28 3.78 -2.56
C MET A 186 4.43 2.94 -3.52
N ALA A 187 4.35 1.63 -3.30
CA ALA A 187 3.52 0.75 -4.12
C ALA A 187 2.03 1.12 -4.01
N SER A 188 1.60 1.52 -2.81
CA SER A 188 0.24 1.96 -2.54
C SER A 188 -0.14 3.27 -3.25
N VAL A 189 0.79 4.21 -3.44
CA VAL A 189 0.60 5.41 -4.28
C VAL A 189 0.19 4.99 -5.69
N PHE A 190 0.91 4.04 -6.29
CA PHE A 190 0.63 3.56 -7.63
C PHE A 190 -0.69 2.78 -7.71
N VAL A 191 -1.01 1.94 -6.71
CA VAL A 191 -2.30 1.24 -6.66
C VAL A 191 -3.47 2.22 -6.54
N LEU A 192 -3.38 3.24 -5.68
CA LEU A 192 -4.42 4.25 -5.53
C LEU A 192 -4.59 5.08 -6.81
N ALA A 193 -3.49 5.49 -7.44
CA ALA A 193 -3.51 6.17 -8.73
C ALA A 193 -4.15 5.29 -9.83
N ALA A 194 -3.84 4.00 -9.86
CA ALA A 194 -4.43 3.05 -10.80
C ALA A 194 -5.95 2.92 -10.60
N CYS A 195 -6.40 2.77 -9.35
CA CYS A 195 -7.82 2.75 -8.99
C CYS A 195 -8.54 3.99 -9.52
N LEU A 196 -7.96 5.17 -9.30
CA LEU A 196 -8.55 6.43 -9.76
C LEU A 196 -8.59 6.53 -11.29
N ALA A 197 -7.49 6.20 -11.96
CA ALA A 197 -7.39 6.18 -13.42
C ALA A 197 -8.41 5.20 -14.03
N PHE A 198 -8.55 4.01 -13.44
CA PHE A 198 -9.51 2.99 -13.86
C PHE A 198 -10.95 3.49 -13.72
N LEU A 199 -11.30 4.13 -12.59
CA LEU A 199 -12.63 4.73 -12.43
C LEU A 199 -12.91 5.84 -13.45
N ARG A 200 -11.87 6.55 -13.92
CA ARG A 200 -11.93 7.57 -14.98
C ARG A 200 -11.88 7.00 -16.40
N ARG A 201 -11.87 5.67 -16.57
CA ARG A 201 -11.70 4.98 -17.86
C ARG A 201 -10.37 5.26 -18.58
N ALA A 202 -9.34 5.68 -17.83
CA ALA A 202 -7.99 5.84 -18.34
C ALA A 202 -7.21 4.52 -18.17
N ASP A 203 -7.61 3.49 -18.92
CA ASP A 203 -7.18 2.11 -18.66
C ASP A 203 -5.69 1.86 -18.94
N LEU A 204 -5.12 2.56 -19.92
CA LEU A 204 -3.67 2.55 -20.13
C LEU A 204 -2.92 3.12 -18.92
N LEU A 205 -3.37 4.26 -18.38
CA LEU A 205 -2.76 4.86 -17.20
C LEU A 205 -2.91 3.95 -15.98
N ALA A 206 -4.08 3.31 -15.80
CA ALA A 206 -4.28 2.33 -14.74
C ALA A 206 -3.31 1.14 -14.86
N ALA A 207 -3.14 0.61 -16.07
CA ALA A 207 -2.21 -0.48 -16.35
C ALA A 207 -0.75 -0.09 -16.09
N LEU A 208 -0.32 1.10 -16.52
CA LEU A 208 1.03 1.63 -16.26
C LEU A 208 1.28 1.82 -14.76
N CYS A 209 0.33 2.40 -14.03
CA CYS A 209 0.44 2.53 -12.57
C CYS A 209 0.54 1.16 -11.90
N LEU A 210 -0.22 0.14 -12.32
CA LEU A 210 -0.13 -1.20 -11.75
C LEU A 210 1.19 -1.90 -12.08
N LEU A 211 1.78 -1.64 -13.25
CA LEU A 211 3.15 -2.09 -13.55
C LEU A 211 4.17 -1.44 -12.61
N LEU A 212 4.06 -0.14 -12.36
CA LEU A 212 4.93 0.54 -11.39
C LEU A 212 4.73 0.00 -9.97
N ALA A 213 3.49 -0.30 -9.57
CA ALA A 213 3.21 -0.95 -8.29
C ALA A 213 3.88 -2.33 -8.20
N PHE A 214 3.81 -3.13 -9.27
CA PHE A 214 4.49 -4.42 -9.36
C PHE A 214 6.02 -4.30 -9.27
N PHE A 215 6.64 -3.37 -10.01
CA PHE A 215 8.09 -3.16 -9.92
C PHE A 215 8.54 -2.58 -8.57
N THR A 216 7.65 -1.91 -7.83
CA THR A 216 7.90 -1.49 -6.45
C THR A 216 7.77 -2.67 -5.49
N ARG A 217 6.76 -3.51 -5.68
CA ARG A 217 6.47 -4.70 -4.87
C ARG A 217 5.83 -5.80 -5.73
N PRO A 218 6.55 -6.91 -6.01
CA PRO A 218 6.08 -7.94 -6.93
C PRO A 218 4.76 -8.61 -6.53
N ASP A 219 4.38 -8.57 -5.25
CA ASP A 219 3.11 -9.12 -4.77
C ASP A 219 1.87 -8.35 -5.28
N HIS A 220 2.03 -7.15 -5.84
CA HIS A 220 0.95 -6.46 -6.55
C HIS A 220 0.58 -7.10 -7.90
N LEU A 221 1.37 -8.06 -8.39
CA LEU A 221 0.97 -8.92 -9.52
C LEU A 221 -0.38 -9.59 -9.27
N ALA A 222 -0.65 -10.00 -8.01
CA ALA A 222 -1.94 -10.60 -7.64
C ALA A 222 -3.11 -9.65 -7.95
N PHE A 223 -3.01 -8.38 -7.57
CA PHE A 223 -4.07 -7.41 -7.85
C PHE A 223 -4.26 -7.17 -9.35
N LEU A 224 -3.16 -6.95 -10.05
CA LEU A 224 -3.17 -6.70 -11.49
C LEU A 224 -3.79 -7.87 -12.25
N ALA A 225 -3.40 -9.11 -11.93
CA ALA A 225 -3.94 -10.31 -12.55
C ALA A 225 -5.43 -10.51 -12.22
N VAL A 226 -5.86 -10.34 -10.97
CA VAL A 226 -7.27 -10.45 -10.57
C VAL A 226 -8.12 -9.39 -11.28
N LEU A 227 -7.69 -8.13 -11.28
CA LEU A 227 -8.42 -7.04 -11.94
C LEU A 227 -8.52 -7.25 -13.46
N ALA A 228 -7.41 -7.63 -14.11
CA ALA A 228 -7.39 -7.93 -15.54
C ALA A 228 -8.34 -9.09 -15.89
N THR A 229 -8.28 -10.17 -15.11
CA THR A 229 -9.10 -11.36 -15.30
C THR A 229 -10.59 -11.01 -15.17
N LEU A 230 -10.99 -10.33 -14.09
CA LEU A 230 -12.38 -9.91 -13.90
C LEU A 230 -12.85 -8.92 -14.98
N ALA A 231 -11.98 -7.99 -15.42
CA ALA A 231 -12.31 -7.05 -16.49
C ALA A 231 -12.62 -7.79 -17.81
N LEU A 232 -11.80 -8.78 -18.18
CA LEU A 232 -12.01 -9.61 -19.37
C LEU A 232 -13.29 -10.46 -19.24
N PHE A 233 -13.49 -11.15 -18.12
CA PHE A 233 -14.70 -11.97 -17.90
C PHE A 233 -15.99 -11.16 -17.95
N MET A 234 -15.97 -9.94 -17.40
CA MET A 234 -17.12 -9.04 -17.43
C MET A 234 -17.28 -8.29 -18.76
N LYS A 235 -16.54 -8.70 -19.82
CA LYS A 235 -16.55 -8.11 -21.17
C LYS A 235 -16.34 -6.59 -21.15
N ARG A 236 -15.43 -6.12 -20.30
CA ARG A 236 -15.03 -4.71 -20.20
C ARG A 236 -13.74 -4.49 -21.00
N GLU A 237 -13.43 -3.23 -21.30
CA GLU A 237 -12.15 -2.81 -21.90
C GLU A 237 -11.00 -3.11 -20.93
N GLY A 238 -10.52 -4.36 -20.94
CA GLY A 238 -9.48 -4.88 -20.05
C GLY A 238 -8.16 -5.20 -20.75
N LEU A 239 -8.02 -4.87 -22.04
CA LEU A 239 -6.86 -5.29 -22.84
C LEU A 239 -5.54 -4.72 -22.30
N TRP A 240 -5.51 -3.44 -21.92
CA TRP A 240 -4.32 -2.82 -21.32
C TRP A 240 -3.93 -3.47 -19.99
N LEU A 241 -4.92 -3.80 -19.17
CA LEU A 241 -4.70 -4.50 -17.90
C LEU A 241 -4.19 -5.92 -18.13
N ALA A 242 -4.70 -6.62 -19.13
CA ALA A 242 -4.24 -7.95 -19.53
C ALA A 242 -2.80 -7.93 -20.06
N ALA A 243 -2.47 -6.95 -20.91
CA ALA A 243 -1.11 -6.76 -21.40
C ALA A 243 -0.14 -6.46 -20.25
N ALA A 244 -0.51 -5.55 -19.34
CA ALA A 244 0.27 -5.28 -18.14
C ALA A 244 0.43 -6.51 -17.25
N ALA A 245 -0.63 -7.30 -17.04
CA ALA A 245 -0.55 -8.53 -16.26
C ALA A 245 0.41 -9.55 -16.89
N LEU A 246 0.39 -9.68 -18.22
CA LEU A 246 1.32 -10.55 -18.95
C LEU A 246 2.77 -10.07 -18.85
N ILE A 247 3.00 -8.77 -19.00
CA ILE A 247 4.33 -8.16 -18.83
C ILE A 247 4.84 -8.37 -17.40
N ALA A 248 4.00 -8.11 -16.40
CA ALA A 248 4.36 -8.30 -14.99
C ALA A 248 4.64 -9.77 -14.68
N PHE A 249 3.83 -10.69 -15.21
CA PHE A 249 4.06 -12.14 -15.05
C PHE A 249 5.37 -12.60 -15.69
N ALA A 250 5.67 -12.16 -16.92
CA ALA A 250 6.95 -12.47 -17.56
C ALA A 250 8.13 -11.86 -16.80
N SER A 251 7.98 -10.60 -16.36
CA SER A 251 9.00 -9.89 -15.58
C SER A 251 9.23 -10.55 -14.23
N TYR A 252 8.21 -11.14 -13.60
CA TYR A 252 8.34 -11.83 -12.33
C TYR A 252 9.41 -12.94 -12.38
N PHE A 253 9.35 -13.82 -13.38
CA PHE A 253 10.34 -14.90 -13.52
C PHE A 253 11.75 -14.38 -13.80
N LEU A 254 11.87 -13.34 -14.63
CA LEU A 254 13.14 -12.69 -14.92
C LEU A 254 13.74 -12.06 -13.65
N LEU A 255 12.93 -11.33 -12.88
CA LEU A 255 13.36 -10.67 -11.66
C LEU A 255 13.74 -11.67 -10.58
N THR A 256 12.93 -12.71 -10.35
CA THR A 256 13.24 -13.71 -9.32
C THR A 256 14.50 -14.51 -9.66
N GLY A 257 14.72 -14.80 -10.95
CA GLY A 257 15.92 -15.49 -11.41
C GLY A 257 17.17 -14.63 -11.33
N ALA A 258 17.08 -13.36 -11.74
CA ALA A 258 18.21 -12.42 -11.70
C ALA A 258 18.56 -11.94 -10.28
N ALA A 259 17.61 -11.95 -9.35
CA ALA A 259 17.80 -11.49 -7.99
C ALA A 259 18.36 -12.56 -7.03
N ASP A 260 18.58 -13.80 -7.48
CA ASP A 260 18.84 -14.96 -6.62
C ASP A 260 17.78 -15.13 -5.52
N HIS A 261 16.50 -14.93 -5.87
CA HIS A 261 15.43 -15.01 -4.89
C HIS A 261 15.29 -16.47 -4.40
N PRO A 262 15.28 -16.74 -3.07
CA PRO A 262 15.35 -18.10 -2.51
C PRO A 262 14.06 -18.91 -2.68
N GLY A 263 13.04 -18.31 -3.30
CA GLY A 263 11.75 -18.92 -3.58
C GLY A 263 10.67 -18.61 -2.53
N TRP A 264 9.42 -18.84 -2.91
CA TRP A 264 8.24 -18.44 -2.13
C TRP A 264 8.16 -19.18 -0.78
N TRP A 265 8.48 -20.48 -0.75
CA TRP A 265 8.36 -21.29 0.45
C TRP A 265 9.42 -20.93 1.49
N VAL A 266 10.66 -20.70 1.06
CA VAL A 266 11.74 -20.19 1.92
C VAL A 266 11.35 -18.84 2.52
N GLN A 267 10.77 -17.95 1.70
CA GLN A 267 10.29 -16.66 2.18
C GLN A 267 9.19 -16.80 3.24
N ILE A 268 8.19 -17.68 3.03
CA ILE A 268 7.14 -17.92 4.03
C ILE A 268 7.74 -18.47 5.33
N TRP A 269 8.63 -19.46 5.21
CA TRP A 269 9.28 -20.08 6.36
C TRP A 269 10.05 -19.05 7.18
N PHE A 270 10.91 -18.28 6.51
CA PHE A 270 11.69 -17.22 7.12
C PHE A 270 10.82 -16.16 7.82
N THR A 271 9.68 -15.81 7.20
CA THR A 271 8.81 -14.74 7.72
C THR A 271 7.96 -15.19 8.91
N HIS A 272 7.51 -16.46 8.93
CA HIS A 272 6.46 -16.90 9.85
C HIS A 272 6.83 -18.04 10.79
N ILE A 273 7.80 -18.86 10.42
CA ILE A 273 8.16 -20.06 11.17
C ILE A 273 9.38 -19.77 12.04
N GLU A 274 10.48 -19.38 11.41
CA GLU A 274 11.71 -19.05 12.13
C GLU A 274 12.63 -18.17 11.28
N TYR A 275 13.33 -17.26 11.96
CA TYR A 275 14.46 -16.56 11.35
C TYR A 275 15.68 -17.49 11.35
N VAL A 276 16.23 -17.77 10.18
CA VAL A 276 17.44 -18.59 10.04
C VAL A 276 18.68 -17.72 9.86
N GLU A 277 19.79 -18.18 10.41
CA GLU A 277 21.08 -17.48 10.41
C GLU A 277 21.67 -17.25 9.01
N THR A 278 21.37 -18.10 8.03
CA THR A 278 21.81 -17.98 6.63
C THR A 278 20.81 -18.71 5.73
N LEU A 279 20.66 -18.26 4.48
CA LEU A 279 19.90 -19.01 3.48
C LEU A 279 20.77 -20.00 2.69
N GLU A 280 22.08 -20.03 2.91
CA GLU A 280 22.96 -20.99 2.26
C GLU A 280 22.60 -22.42 2.66
N GLY A 281 22.28 -23.26 1.67
CA GLY A 281 21.81 -24.63 1.89
C GLY A 281 20.42 -24.72 2.56
N PHE A 282 19.76 -23.59 2.82
CA PHE A 282 18.46 -23.58 3.47
C PHE A 282 17.34 -23.84 2.46
N SER A 283 16.89 -25.09 2.41
CA SER A 283 15.82 -25.53 1.51
C SER A 283 14.83 -26.43 2.25
N PRO A 284 13.99 -25.88 3.16
CA PRO A 284 13.02 -26.66 3.91
C PRO A 284 12.03 -27.35 2.94
N ALA A 285 11.73 -28.62 3.19
CA ALA A 285 10.72 -29.32 2.43
C ALA A 285 9.34 -28.68 2.66
N PHE A 286 8.52 -28.62 1.61
CA PHE A 286 7.15 -28.13 1.74
C PHE A 286 6.36 -29.02 2.68
N SER A 287 5.69 -28.40 3.66
CA SER A 287 4.84 -29.09 4.63
C SER A 287 3.49 -28.41 4.72
N VAL A 288 2.44 -29.13 4.32
CA VAL A 288 1.05 -28.66 4.42
C VAL A 288 0.70 -28.31 5.86
N ILE A 289 1.19 -29.10 6.83
CA ILE A 289 0.93 -28.86 8.26
C ILE A 289 1.60 -27.56 8.72
N ALA A 290 2.85 -27.32 8.31
CA ALA A 290 3.56 -26.08 8.63
C ALA A 290 2.86 -24.88 8.00
N TYR A 291 2.45 -25.00 6.74
CA TYR A 291 1.69 -23.96 6.04
C TYR A 291 0.36 -23.65 6.74
N MET A 292 -0.41 -24.66 7.13
CA MET A 292 -1.67 -24.45 7.87
C MET A 292 -1.44 -23.80 9.24
N ARG A 293 -0.33 -24.13 9.92
CA ARG A 293 0.06 -23.46 11.17
C ARG A 293 0.33 -21.98 10.94
N VAL A 294 1.05 -21.63 9.86
CA VAL A 294 1.29 -20.23 9.48
C VAL A 294 -0.04 -19.50 9.25
N ILE A 295 -0.98 -20.10 8.51
CA ILE A 295 -2.30 -19.50 8.29
C ILE A 295 -3.01 -19.23 9.62
N ILE A 296 -3.03 -20.19 10.55
CA ILE A 296 -3.67 -20.02 11.87
C ILE A 296 -2.97 -18.93 12.68
N GLN A 297 -1.64 -18.91 12.71
CA GLN A 297 -0.87 -17.89 13.43
C GLN A 297 -1.17 -16.48 12.90
N VAL A 298 -1.17 -16.32 11.58
CA VAL A 298 -1.51 -15.05 10.92
C VAL A 298 -2.96 -14.67 11.21
N LEU A 299 -3.88 -15.64 11.22
CA LEU A 299 -5.29 -15.44 11.59
C LEU A 299 -5.52 -15.07 13.07
N VAL A 300 -4.59 -15.37 13.98
CA VAL A 300 -4.68 -14.88 15.35
C VAL A 300 -4.09 -13.48 15.44
N ARG A 301 -2.91 -13.27 14.85
CA ARG A 301 -2.18 -12.01 14.91
C ARG A 301 -2.93 -10.86 14.26
N TRP A 302 -3.52 -11.06 13.07
CA TRP A 302 -4.29 -9.99 12.40
C TRP A 302 -5.55 -9.54 13.19
N LEU A 303 -6.07 -10.37 14.10
CA LEU A 303 -7.28 -10.08 14.87
C LEU A 303 -6.95 -9.30 16.16
N VAL A 304 -5.74 -9.49 16.68
CA VAL A 304 -5.30 -8.97 17.98
C VAL A 304 -4.33 -7.79 17.83
N GLU A 305 -3.41 -7.86 16.87
CA GLU A 305 -2.30 -6.91 16.72
C GLU A 305 -2.59 -5.81 15.69
N GLU A 306 -3.56 -6.02 14.79
CA GLU A 306 -3.70 -5.25 13.55
C GLU A 306 -5.14 -4.79 13.29
N THR A 307 -5.32 -3.76 12.46
CA THR A 307 -6.62 -3.11 12.25
C THR A 307 -7.27 -3.42 10.91
N TRP A 308 -6.49 -3.89 9.91
CA TRP A 308 -6.99 -4.05 8.54
C TRP A 308 -8.18 -5.01 8.43
N ALA A 309 -8.22 -6.07 9.24
CA ALA A 309 -9.32 -7.03 9.27
C ALA A 309 -10.63 -6.35 9.71
N ALA A 310 -10.56 -5.54 10.78
CA ALA A 310 -11.69 -4.78 11.28
C ALA A 310 -12.18 -3.74 10.26
N ILE A 311 -11.26 -3.06 9.58
CA ILE A 311 -11.57 -2.13 8.49
C ILE A 311 -12.32 -2.87 7.38
N LEU A 312 -11.79 -4.01 6.92
CA LEU A 312 -12.42 -4.80 5.86
C LEU A 312 -13.81 -5.28 6.26
N LEU A 313 -14.01 -5.73 7.51
CA LEU A 313 -15.34 -6.13 8.01
C LEU A 313 -16.34 -4.96 8.00
N VAL A 314 -15.91 -3.77 8.45
CA VAL A 314 -16.73 -2.55 8.40
C VAL A 314 -17.06 -2.17 6.96
N GLU A 315 -16.10 -2.29 6.04
CA GLU A 315 -16.29 -2.02 4.62
C GLU A 315 -17.26 -3.01 3.95
N LEU A 316 -17.16 -4.30 4.27
CA LEU A 316 -18.09 -5.32 3.79
C LEU A 316 -19.50 -5.11 4.36
N PHE A 317 -19.62 -4.73 5.62
CA PHE A 317 -20.88 -4.35 6.24
C PHE A 317 -21.48 -3.10 5.57
N ALA A 318 -20.68 -2.06 5.36
CA ALA A 318 -21.11 -0.84 4.66
C ALA A 318 -21.55 -1.14 3.22
N LEU A 319 -20.83 -2.01 2.50
CA LEU A 319 -21.23 -2.48 1.17
C LEU A 319 -22.60 -3.18 1.21
N TRP A 320 -22.83 -4.05 2.20
CA TRP A 320 -24.11 -4.73 2.39
C TRP A 320 -25.25 -3.73 2.68
N VAL A 321 -25.06 -2.80 3.61
CA VAL A 321 -26.05 -1.76 3.95
C VAL A 321 -26.37 -0.88 2.74
N LEU A 322 -25.37 -0.42 1.99
CA LEU A 322 -25.57 0.40 0.80
C LEU A 322 -26.37 -0.34 -0.28
N ARG A 323 -26.16 -1.66 -0.43
CA ARG A 323 -26.95 -2.49 -1.34
C ARG A 323 -28.40 -2.62 -0.90
N LEU A 324 -28.66 -2.82 0.40
CA LEU A 324 -30.03 -2.87 0.93
C LEU A 324 -30.79 -1.56 0.70
N HIS A 325 -30.11 -0.42 0.75
CA HIS A 325 -30.69 0.89 0.48
C HIS A 325 -30.82 1.23 -1.02
N GLY A 326 -30.56 0.27 -1.92
CA GLY A 326 -30.67 0.49 -3.36
C GLY A 326 -29.62 1.42 -3.96
N SER A 327 -28.47 1.61 -3.28
CA SER A 327 -27.39 2.46 -3.79
C SER A 327 -26.88 1.95 -5.13
N LEU A 328 -26.80 2.84 -6.12
CA LEU A 328 -26.37 2.49 -7.46
C LEU A 328 -24.84 2.52 -7.58
N PHE A 329 -24.23 1.34 -7.60
CA PHE A 329 -22.81 1.18 -7.91
C PHE A 329 -22.59 1.18 -9.42
N MET A 330 -21.68 2.04 -9.89
CA MET A 330 -21.29 2.03 -11.30
C MET A 330 -20.57 0.71 -11.65
N GLY A 331 -20.58 0.35 -12.93
CA GLY A 331 -19.98 -0.91 -13.39
C GLY A 331 -18.49 -1.06 -13.06
N ARG A 332 -17.69 0.01 -13.19
CA ARG A 332 -16.26 -0.01 -12.84
C ARG A 332 -16.03 -0.03 -11.33
N GLU A 333 -16.91 0.57 -10.54
CA GLU A 333 -16.85 0.52 -9.07
C GLU A 333 -17.09 -0.90 -8.56
N ARG A 334 -18.10 -1.60 -9.12
CA ARG A 334 -18.37 -3.00 -8.77
C ARG A 334 -17.20 -3.92 -9.12
N LEU A 335 -16.65 -3.75 -10.32
CA LEU A 335 -15.51 -4.52 -10.78
C LEU A 335 -14.27 -4.26 -9.92
N LEU A 336 -13.98 -3.00 -9.60
CA LEU A 336 -12.84 -2.64 -8.78
C LEU A 336 -12.98 -3.12 -7.33
N LEU A 337 -14.16 -2.96 -6.71
CA LEU A 337 -14.45 -3.52 -5.39
C LEU A 337 -14.28 -5.04 -5.34
N ALA A 338 -14.82 -5.74 -6.34
CA ALA A 338 -14.65 -7.20 -6.44
C ALA A 338 -13.16 -7.57 -6.55
N ALA A 339 -12.40 -6.88 -7.41
CA ALA A 339 -10.98 -7.14 -7.58
C ALA A 339 -10.17 -6.88 -6.29
N LEU A 340 -10.42 -5.76 -5.60
CA LEU A 340 -9.73 -5.39 -4.36
C LEU A 340 -9.98 -6.42 -3.25
N VAL A 341 -11.25 -6.80 -3.03
CA VAL A 341 -11.61 -7.81 -2.01
C VAL A 341 -11.05 -9.18 -2.36
N SER A 342 -11.20 -9.62 -3.62
CA SER A 342 -10.64 -10.91 -4.07
C SER A 342 -9.11 -10.95 -3.98
N THR A 343 -8.43 -9.82 -4.15
CA THR A 343 -6.97 -9.73 -4.03
C THR A 343 -6.50 -9.89 -2.59
N ILE A 344 -7.21 -9.29 -1.62
CA ILE A 344 -6.88 -9.49 -0.21
C ILE A 344 -6.94 -10.99 0.13
N ALA A 345 -8.00 -11.69 -0.31
CA ALA A 345 -8.11 -13.13 -0.14
C ALA A 345 -6.99 -13.89 -0.87
N ALA A 346 -6.73 -13.58 -2.15
CA ALA A 346 -5.69 -14.23 -2.94
C ALA A 346 -4.29 -14.06 -2.32
N LYS A 347 -3.94 -12.84 -1.90
CA LYS A 347 -2.67 -12.57 -1.22
C LYS A 347 -2.58 -13.28 0.11
N PHE A 348 -3.66 -13.31 0.89
CA PHE A 348 -3.70 -14.03 2.15
C PHE A 348 -3.36 -15.52 1.97
N PHE A 349 -3.79 -16.16 0.88
CA PHE A 349 -3.47 -17.55 0.58
C PHE A 349 -2.13 -17.77 -0.13
N VAL A 350 -1.47 -16.73 -0.64
CA VAL A 350 -0.18 -16.89 -1.33
C VAL A 350 0.97 -16.48 -0.42
N MET A 351 0.81 -15.38 0.29
CA MET A 351 1.77 -14.82 1.24
C MET A 351 0.99 -14.23 2.42
N PRO A 352 0.68 -15.04 3.45
CA PRO A 352 -0.18 -14.64 4.54
C PRO A 352 0.51 -13.61 5.43
N MET A 353 0.41 -12.32 5.12
CA MET A 353 0.98 -11.26 5.95
C MET A 353 -0.09 -10.69 6.90
N HIS A 354 0.24 -10.63 8.20
CA HIS A 354 -0.67 -10.11 9.23
C HIS A 354 -0.65 -8.57 9.29
N GLU A 355 0.48 -7.91 9.02
CA GLU A 355 0.64 -6.46 9.25
C GLU A 355 -0.26 -5.61 8.34
N THR A 356 -0.90 -4.58 8.90
CA THR A 356 -1.83 -3.68 8.20
C THR A 356 -1.18 -3.03 6.97
N ARG A 357 0.12 -2.77 7.00
CA ARG A 357 0.83 -2.09 5.91
C ARG A 357 0.79 -2.83 4.57
N PHE A 358 0.65 -4.16 4.57
CA PHE A 358 0.60 -4.96 3.35
C PHE A 358 -0.78 -4.97 2.66
N HIS A 359 -1.80 -4.45 3.35
CA HIS A 359 -3.19 -4.42 2.91
C HIS A 359 -3.70 -2.99 2.65
N LEU A 360 -2.95 -1.96 3.07
CA LEU A 360 -3.35 -0.56 2.95
C LEU A 360 -3.66 -0.16 1.50
N ALA A 361 -2.91 -0.73 0.54
CA ALA A 361 -3.10 -0.50 -0.90
C ALA A 361 -4.48 -0.91 -1.40
N TYR A 362 -5.20 -1.77 -0.67
CA TYR A 362 -6.49 -2.32 -1.07
C TYR A 362 -7.64 -1.80 -0.23
N ILE A 363 -7.49 -1.79 1.11
CA ILE A 363 -8.54 -1.35 2.02
C ILE A 363 -8.85 0.14 1.81
N VAL A 364 -7.85 1.00 1.64
CA VAL A 364 -8.13 2.44 1.48
C VAL A 364 -8.93 2.74 0.20
N PRO A 365 -8.59 2.21 -0.99
CA PRO A 365 -9.47 2.34 -2.15
C PRO A 365 -10.88 1.77 -1.97
N ILE A 366 -11.05 0.64 -1.25
CA ILE A 366 -12.38 0.10 -0.94
C ILE A 366 -13.18 1.14 -0.14
N GLY A 367 -12.64 1.61 0.98
CA GLY A 367 -13.28 2.61 1.83
C GLY A 367 -13.61 3.90 1.06
N LEU A 368 -12.69 4.42 0.23
CA LEU A 368 -12.94 5.60 -0.59
C LEU A 368 -14.10 5.41 -1.58
N ILE A 369 -14.19 4.25 -2.24
CA ILE A 369 -15.32 3.94 -3.15
C ILE A 369 -16.64 3.91 -2.37
N LEU A 370 -16.66 3.30 -1.17
CA LEU A 370 -17.87 3.20 -0.35
C LEU A 370 -18.32 4.58 0.17
N ILE A 371 -17.37 5.43 0.59
CA ILE A 371 -17.62 6.82 1.01
C ILE A 371 -18.23 7.61 -0.16
N ASP A 372 -17.70 7.46 -1.37
CA ASP A 372 -18.23 8.13 -2.56
C ASP A 372 -19.65 7.65 -2.92
N VAL A 373 -19.91 6.34 -2.82
CA VAL A 373 -21.23 5.78 -3.07
C VAL A 373 -22.22 6.33 -2.05
N ALA A 374 -21.88 6.32 -0.76
CA ALA A 374 -22.70 6.90 0.30
C ALA A 374 -22.98 8.39 0.05
N ALA A 375 -21.95 9.18 -0.30
CA ALA A 375 -22.09 10.60 -0.61
C ALA A 375 -23.10 10.88 -1.74
N ARG A 376 -23.26 9.96 -2.70
CA ARG A 376 -24.23 10.08 -3.80
C ARG A 376 -25.62 9.60 -3.40
N SER A 377 -25.71 8.49 -2.67
CA SER A 377 -26.99 7.92 -2.23
C SER A 377 -27.73 8.82 -1.24
N PHE A 378 -27.01 9.61 -0.43
CA PHE A 378 -27.60 10.56 0.52
C PHE A 378 -27.80 11.98 -0.03
N ARG A 379 -27.61 12.21 -1.35
CA ARG A 379 -28.07 13.48 -1.94
C ARG A 379 -29.59 13.45 -1.98
N PRO A 380 -30.31 14.35 -1.27
CA PRO A 380 -31.75 14.36 -1.31
C PRO A 380 -32.22 14.52 -2.76
N ALA A 381 -33.25 13.77 -3.14
CA ALA A 381 -33.88 13.74 -4.46
C ALA A 381 -34.59 15.06 -4.81
N ILE A 382 -33.92 16.20 -4.64
CA ILE A 382 -34.45 17.55 -4.88
C ILE A 382 -34.63 17.81 -6.39
N ALA A 383 -33.93 17.06 -7.26
CA ALA A 383 -34.02 17.23 -8.70
C ALA A 383 -35.29 16.63 -9.35
N HIS A 384 -36.03 15.75 -8.66
CA HIS A 384 -37.24 15.13 -9.23
C HIS A 384 -38.57 15.80 -8.84
N MET A 385 -38.55 16.82 -7.97
CA MET A 385 -39.77 17.59 -7.63
C MET A 385 -39.89 18.93 -8.39
N GLN A 386 -38.95 19.27 -9.27
CA GLN A 386 -38.96 20.54 -10.02
C GLN A 386 -39.41 20.43 -11.50
N LYS A 387 -39.98 19.30 -11.93
CA LYS A 387 -40.78 19.33 -13.16
C LYS A 387 -42.22 19.72 -12.79
N PRO A 388 -42.69 20.96 -13.11
CA PRO A 388 -44.11 21.20 -13.12
C PRO A 388 -44.72 20.25 -14.16
N ARG A 389 -45.73 19.49 -13.76
CA ARG A 389 -46.63 18.86 -14.72
C ARG A 389 -47.36 20.02 -15.42
N SER A 390 -46.92 20.35 -16.64
CA SER A 390 -47.71 21.13 -17.59
C SER A 390 -48.68 20.22 -18.31
#